data_AF-A0A1Z5JRY7-F1
#
_entry.id   AF-A0A1Z5JRY7-F1
#
_cell.length_a   1.000
_cell.length_b   1.000
_cell.length_c   1.000
_cell.angle_alpha   90.00
_cell.angle_beta   90.00
_cell.angle_gamma   90.00
#
_symmetry.space_group_name_H-M   'P 1'
#
loop_
_entity.id
_entity.type
_entity.pdbx_description
1 polymer ?
#
loop_
_entity_poly.entity_id
_entity_poly.type
_entity_poly.pdbx_seq_one_letter_code
_entity_poly.pdbx_strand_id
1 'polypeptide(L)'
;MPPVLDPSRSKVDGLAFLGLSLARSSDVGHPQSVTQQTAFDLNEIQDRAYEFVFSTNDDGWLVGGGEPLDSYKLPAPDSAHVEIMRIGTYRPEWGGLDREKLIAALQSGDILIPQIEVVPTAVVANGDVPPELEIRFDMDYEVGSEEEFMHCKDENLPVNWQLRFLHNQLFHKFQFPSRFCPGAHHSTILRKADFRSLKHRDAYFQKCDQVVSQWRTKGVQPLVWDPANDTPGIQRLACQHHQGQVINDPTHQSGLYLFTDRTRITHHFAPNFLPPYNTPEKRQIIYKFLKEQWNETTLSWQPVVSKKRQLDEQDIDNK
;
A
#
# COMPACT_ATOMS: atom_id res chain seq x y z
N MET A 1 -1.91 20.04 -2.19
CA MET A 1 -0.45 19.85 -2.36
C MET A 1 -0.01 18.85 -1.30
N PRO A 2 0.57 17.70 -1.69
CA PRO A 2 1.23 16.84 -0.70
C PRO A 2 2.27 17.69 0.05
N PRO A 3 2.51 17.43 1.35
CA PRO A 3 3.58 18.08 2.10
C PRO A 3 4.88 17.95 1.32
N VAL A 4 5.32 19.06 0.73
CA VAL A 4 6.57 19.10 -0.03
C VAL A 4 7.68 18.84 0.97
N LEU A 5 8.59 17.90 0.65
CA LEU A 5 9.84 17.67 1.38
C LEU A 5 10.41 19.02 1.82
N ASP A 6 10.78 19.18 3.08
CA ASP A 6 11.32 20.44 3.59
C ASP A 6 12.48 20.89 2.66
N PRO A 7 12.28 21.92 1.81
CA PRO A 7 13.26 22.27 0.79
C PRO A 7 14.54 22.83 1.41
N SER A 8 14.49 23.26 2.68
CA SER A 8 15.66 23.72 3.42
C SER A 8 16.54 22.57 3.90
N ARG A 9 16.02 21.34 3.95
CA ARG A 9 16.71 20.15 4.48
C ARG A 9 16.82 18.99 3.49
N SER A 10 16.22 19.12 2.31
CA SER A 10 16.29 18.14 1.23
C SER A 10 16.77 18.81 -0.05
N LYS A 11 17.74 18.20 -0.74
CA LYS A 11 18.32 18.79 -1.97
C LYS A 11 17.45 18.51 -3.20
N VAL A 12 16.82 17.33 -3.26
CA VAL A 12 16.03 16.86 -4.39
C VAL A 12 15.00 15.85 -3.91
N ASP A 13 13.85 15.80 -4.57
CA ASP A 13 12.88 14.72 -4.38
C ASP A 13 13.37 13.44 -5.04
N GLY A 14 13.03 12.29 -4.46
CA GLY A 14 13.37 11.00 -5.01
C GLY A 14 12.22 10.01 -4.87
N LEU A 15 12.29 8.92 -5.62
CA LEU A 15 11.20 7.94 -5.74
C LEU A 15 11.53 6.59 -5.11
N ALA A 16 12.58 6.50 -4.27
CA ALA A 16 12.84 5.29 -3.51
C ALA A 16 11.86 5.19 -2.33
N PHE A 17 11.29 4.01 -2.11
CA PHE A 17 10.34 3.78 -1.02
C PHE A 17 10.30 2.32 -0.55
N LEU A 18 9.79 2.12 0.65
CA LEU A 18 9.35 0.83 1.15
C LEU A 18 7.84 0.71 0.95
N GLY A 19 7.38 -0.41 0.42
CA GLY A 19 5.97 -0.60 0.12
C GLY A 19 5.56 -2.05 -0.10
N LEU A 20 4.27 -2.23 -0.33
CA LEU A 20 3.69 -3.47 -0.82
C LEU A 20 3.57 -3.38 -2.34
N SER A 21 3.76 -4.49 -3.06
CA SER A 21 3.43 -4.55 -4.49
C SER A 21 2.05 -5.16 -4.68
N LEU A 22 1.26 -4.53 -5.54
CA LEU A 22 -0.04 -5.01 -5.98
C LEU A 22 -0.05 -5.40 -7.47
N ALA A 23 1.11 -5.32 -8.12
CA ALA A 23 1.25 -5.49 -9.56
C ALA A 23 0.82 -6.89 -10.00
N ARG A 24 0.13 -6.94 -11.14
CA ARG A 24 -0.29 -8.18 -11.79
C ARG A 24 -0.01 -8.17 -13.26
N SER A 25 0.38 -9.32 -13.81
CA SER A 25 0.32 -9.55 -15.25
C SER A 25 -1.15 -9.75 -15.67
N SER A 26 -1.49 -9.31 -16.88
CA SER A 26 -2.84 -9.45 -17.45
C SER A 26 -2.71 -9.61 -18.96
N ASP A 27 -3.54 -10.47 -19.56
CA ASP A 27 -3.55 -10.72 -21.01
C ASP A 27 -3.96 -9.49 -21.82
N VAL A 28 -4.66 -8.54 -21.19
CA VAL A 28 -5.10 -7.27 -21.78
C VAL A 28 -4.25 -6.07 -21.34
N GLY A 29 -3.21 -6.32 -20.55
CA GLY A 29 -2.31 -5.29 -20.01
C GLY A 29 -1.00 -5.18 -20.79
N HIS A 30 -0.06 -4.45 -20.21
CA HIS A 30 1.30 -4.37 -20.70
C HIS A 30 2.03 -5.72 -20.53
N PRO A 31 2.71 -6.25 -21.56
CA PRO A 31 3.31 -7.59 -21.54
C PRO A 31 4.53 -7.72 -20.61
N GLN A 32 5.11 -6.60 -20.16
CA GLN A 32 6.19 -6.59 -19.17
C GLN A 32 5.68 -6.48 -17.73
N SER A 33 4.37 -6.42 -17.52
CA SER A 33 3.79 -6.45 -16.18
C SER A 33 4.01 -7.81 -15.53
N VAL A 34 4.24 -7.80 -14.22
CA VAL A 34 4.63 -8.98 -13.45
C VAL A 34 3.61 -9.22 -12.35
N THR A 35 3.35 -10.49 -12.02
CA THR A 35 2.45 -10.82 -10.91
C THR A 35 3.21 -10.87 -9.59
N GLN A 36 2.78 -10.05 -8.64
CA GLN A 36 3.33 -9.95 -7.28
C GLN A 36 2.31 -10.29 -6.19
N GLN A 37 1.02 -10.29 -6.54
CA GLN A 37 -0.06 -10.76 -5.69
C GLN A 37 -1.18 -11.37 -6.54
N THR A 38 -1.96 -12.30 -5.99
CA THR A 38 -3.13 -12.90 -6.65
C THR A 38 -4.47 -12.58 -6.00
N ALA A 39 -4.44 -11.86 -4.87
CA ALA A 39 -5.61 -11.53 -4.05
C ALA A 39 -6.66 -10.66 -4.77
N PHE A 40 -6.21 -9.66 -5.55
CA PHE A 40 -7.08 -8.65 -6.16
C PHE A 40 -6.77 -8.50 -7.65
N ASP A 41 -7.76 -8.63 -8.52
CA ASP A 41 -7.61 -8.28 -9.93
C ASP A 41 -7.99 -6.81 -10.14
N LEU A 42 -6.98 -5.95 -10.19
CA LEU A 42 -7.23 -4.52 -10.33
C LEU A 42 -7.76 -4.13 -11.72
N ASN A 43 -7.86 -5.04 -12.71
CA ASN A 43 -8.60 -4.78 -13.94
C ASN A 43 -10.10 -4.56 -13.67
N GLU A 44 -10.65 -5.19 -12.62
CA GLU A 44 -12.08 -5.11 -12.32
C GLU A 44 -12.54 -3.67 -12.03
N ILE A 45 -11.64 -2.83 -11.48
CA ILE A 45 -11.90 -1.41 -11.19
C ILE A 45 -11.43 -0.45 -12.31
N GLN A 46 -10.83 -0.96 -13.38
CA GLN A 46 -10.38 -0.11 -14.49
C GLN A 46 -11.49 0.18 -15.50
N ASP A 47 -11.31 1.28 -16.21
CA ASP A 47 -12.09 1.67 -17.38
C ASP A 47 -11.21 1.60 -18.63
N ARG A 48 -10.79 0.38 -18.99
CA ARG A 48 -9.87 0.09 -20.10
C ARG A 48 -10.35 0.67 -21.44
N ALA A 49 -11.66 0.68 -21.66
CA ALA A 49 -12.28 1.21 -22.87
C ALA A 49 -12.51 2.73 -22.83
N TYR A 50 -12.13 3.40 -21.73
CA TYR A 50 -12.40 4.82 -21.49
C TYR A 50 -13.88 5.18 -21.67
N GLU A 51 -14.79 4.31 -21.22
CA GLU A 51 -16.24 4.53 -21.26
C GLU A 51 -16.67 5.63 -20.30
N PHE A 52 -16.02 5.75 -19.14
CA PHE A 52 -16.32 6.71 -18.09
C PHE A 52 -15.32 7.86 -18.05
N VAL A 53 -14.02 7.52 -18.07
CA VAL A 53 -12.89 8.44 -17.98
C VAL A 53 -12.66 9.07 -19.34
N PHE A 54 -12.68 10.40 -19.40
CA PHE A 54 -12.42 11.16 -20.62
C PHE A 54 -10.94 11.44 -20.80
N SER A 55 -10.24 11.82 -19.73
CA SER A 55 -8.83 12.13 -19.79
C SER A 55 -8.09 11.75 -18.51
N THR A 56 -6.79 11.54 -18.69
CA THR A 56 -5.77 11.21 -17.69
C THR A 56 -4.48 11.89 -18.13
N ASN A 57 -3.41 11.80 -17.33
CA ASN A 57 -2.07 12.09 -17.85
C ASN A 57 -1.66 11.09 -18.95
N ASP A 58 -0.43 11.25 -19.44
CA ASP A 58 0.19 10.44 -20.47
C ASP A 58 0.42 8.98 -20.07
N ASP A 59 0.60 8.69 -18.77
CA ASP A 59 0.82 7.33 -18.26
C ASP A 59 -0.40 6.39 -18.38
N GLY A 60 -1.62 6.91 -18.49
CA GLY A 60 -2.84 6.08 -18.50
C GLY A 60 -3.10 5.32 -17.19
N TRP A 61 -3.39 4.03 -17.29
CA TRP A 61 -3.67 3.13 -16.16
C TRP A 61 -2.38 2.57 -15.55
N LEU A 62 -2.22 2.74 -14.23
CA LEU A 62 -0.99 2.36 -13.52
C LEU A 62 -1.03 0.99 -12.86
N VAL A 63 -2.19 0.34 -12.87
CA VAL A 63 -2.50 -0.90 -12.12
C VAL A 63 -3.05 -1.98 -13.06
N GLY A 64 -3.40 -3.16 -12.53
CA GLY A 64 -4.18 -4.16 -13.26
C GLY A 64 -3.53 -4.65 -14.55
N GLY A 65 -2.21 -4.76 -14.61
CA GLY A 65 -1.48 -5.03 -15.85
C GLY A 65 -0.88 -3.80 -16.53
N GLY A 66 -1.09 -2.58 -16.01
CA GLY A 66 -0.53 -1.36 -16.60
C GLY A 66 -1.17 -1.00 -17.94
N GLU A 67 -0.63 -0.01 -18.64
CA GLU A 67 -1.16 0.49 -19.92
C GLU A 67 -0.60 -0.35 -21.10
N PRO A 68 -1.45 -0.96 -21.96
CA PRO A 68 -1.02 -1.90 -22.98
C PRO A 68 -0.27 -1.24 -24.15
N LEU A 69 0.46 -2.05 -24.94
CA LEU A 69 1.30 -1.57 -26.05
C LEU A 69 0.52 -0.94 -27.22
N ASP A 70 -0.73 -1.35 -27.41
CA ASP A 70 -1.63 -0.86 -28.45
C ASP A 70 -2.52 0.29 -27.97
N SER A 71 -2.23 0.84 -26.79
CA SER A 71 -2.88 2.05 -26.29
C SER A 71 -2.50 3.29 -27.08
N TYR A 72 -3.38 4.31 -27.02
CA TYR A 72 -3.09 5.68 -27.46
C TYR A 72 -2.40 6.51 -26.35
N LYS A 73 -2.13 5.92 -25.19
CA LYS A 73 -1.35 6.47 -24.07
C LYS A 73 0.08 5.91 -24.09
N LEU A 74 0.96 6.43 -23.23
CA LEU A 74 2.29 5.86 -23.09
C LEU A 74 2.17 4.47 -22.45
N PRO A 75 2.57 3.39 -23.16
CA PRO A 75 2.53 2.06 -22.58
C PRO A 75 3.46 1.99 -21.37
N ALA A 76 2.96 1.44 -20.27
CA ALA A 76 3.69 1.36 -19.03
C ALA A 76 3.34 0.05 -18.30
N PRO A 77 4.33 -0.70 -17.78
CA PRO A 77 4.07 -1.84 -16.93
C PRO A 77 3.25 -1.48 -15.69
N ASP A 78 2.56 -2.47 -15.14
CA ASP A 78 1.85 -2.37 -13.86
C ASP A 78 2.84 -1.92 -12.78
N SER A 79 2.50 -0.81 -12.15
CA SER A 79 3.26 -0.19 -11.08
C SER A 79 2.46 -0.14 -9.79
N ALA A 80 1.41 -0.94 -9.63
CA ALA A 80 0.55 -0.91 -8.46
C ALA A 80 1.35 -1.21 -7.18
N HIS A 81 1.27 -0.30 -6.21
CA HIS A 81 1.95 -0.42 -4.93
C HIS A 81 1.22 0.36 -3.85
N VAL A 82 1.40 -0.08 -2.60
CA VAL A 82 1.06 0.72 -1.42
C VAL A 82 2.35 1.21 -0.81
N GLU A 83 2.58 2.52 -0.88
CA GLU A 83 3.75 3.14 -0.25
C GLU A 83 3.55 3.21 1.27
N ILE A 84 4.52 2.66 2.03
CA ILE A 84 4.51 2.67 3.50
C ILE A 84 5.47 3.74 4.04
N MET A 85 6.61 3.94 3.38
CA MET A 85 7.52 5.03 3.70
C MET A 85 8.35 5.41 2.48
N ARG A 86 8.22 6.67 2.04
CA ARG A 86 9.12 7.30 1.09
C ARG A 86 10.48 7.53 1.74
N ILE A 87 11.51 7.03 1.07
CA ILE A 87 12.91 7.29 1.39
C ILE A 87 13.42 8.51 0.64
N GLY A 88 12.86 8.75 -0.55
CA GLY A 88 13.31 9.80 -1.44
C GLY A 88 14.59 9.36 -2.14
N THR A 89 15.73 9.72 -1.56
CA THR A 89 17.05 9.39 -2.11
C THR A 89 17.81 8.48 -1.16
N TYR A 90 18.76 7.69 -1.69
CA TYR A 90 19.67 6.90 -0.85
C TYR A 90 20.90 7.70 -0.37
N ARG A 91 20.83 9.04 -0.42
CA ARG A 91 21.94 9.95 -0.16
C ARG A 91 21.64 10.79 1.07
N PRO A 92 22.21 10.48 2.24
CA PRO A 92 22.02 11.27 3.46
C PRO A 92 22.33 12.76 3.28
N GLU A 93 23.34 13.08 2.47
CA GLU A 93 23.73 14.46 2.17
C GLU A 93 22.71 15.22 1.33
N TRP A 94 21.72 14.53 0.73
CA TRP A 94 20.60 15.14 0.01
C TRP A 94 19.30 15.12 0.84
N GLY A 95 19.36 14.70 2.11
CA GLY A 95 18.20 14.57 3.01
C GLY A 95 17.62 13.14 3.07
N GLY A 96 18.18 12.20 2.31
CA GLY A 96 17.73 10.82 2.23
C GLY A 96 18.26 9.89 3.32
N LEU A 97 18.14 8.57 3.08
CA LEU A 97 18.59 7.52 4.00
C LEU A 97 19.61 6.60 3.32
N ASP A 98 20.67 6.24 4.02
CA ASP A 98 21.65 5.27 3.52
C ASP A 98 21.00 3.90 3.27
N ARG A 99 21.19 3.37 2.05
CA ARG A 99 20.55 2.12 1.62
C ARG A 99 21.01 0.91 2.42
N GLU A 100 22.30 0.81 2.74
CA GLU A 100 22.85 -0.34 3.46
C GLU A 100 22.35 -0.36 4.90
N LYS A 101 22.29 0.81 5.56
CA LYS A 101 21.69 0.95 6.89
C LYS A 101 20.21 0.58 6.91
N LEU A 102 19.46 0.96 5.88
CA LEU A 102 18.05 0.58 5.74
C LEU A 102 17.90 -0.94 5.64
N ILE A 103 18.66 -1.57 4.75
CA ILE A 103 18.61 -3.03 4.54
C ILE A 103 19.01 -3.76 5.81
N ALA A 104 20.10 -3.35 6.46
CA ALA A 104 20.59 -3.98 7.69
C ALA A 104 19.54 -3.93 8.82
N ALA A 105 18.85 -2.79 8.99
CA ALA A 105 17.81 -2.64 10.02
C ALA A 105 16.54 -3.47 9.71
N LEU A 106 16.20 -3.66 8.44
CA LEU A 106 15.09 -4.54 8.04
C LEU A 106 15.45 -6.02 8.21
N GLN A 107 16.72 -6.39 8.00
CA GLN A 107 17.21 -7.76 8.14
C GLN A 107 17.54 -8.17 9.59
N SER A 108 17.84 -7.22 10.48
CA SER A 108 18.22 -7.52 11.87
C SER A 108 17.06 -7.98 12.75
N GLY A 109 15.81 -7.76 12.30
CA GLY A 109 14.62 -7.96 13.14
C GLY A 109 14.23 -6.74 13.98
N ASP A 110 14.91 -5.59 13.80
CA ASP A 110 14.55 -4.34 14.49
C ASP A 110 13.18 -3.80 14.05
N ILE A 111 12.76 -4.16 12.84
CA ILE A 111 11.43 -3.91 12.31
C ILE A 111 10.69 -5.25 12.26
N LEU A 112 9.56 -5.32 12.94
CA LEU A 112 8.69 -6.49 12.96
C LEU A 112 7.76 -6.44 11.75
N ILE A 113 8.00 -7.30 10.77
CA ILE A 113 7.23 -7.41 9.54
C ILE A 113 6.18 -8.51 9.73
N PRO A 114 4.88 -8.16 9.80
CA PRO A 114 3.82 -9.15 9.89
C PRO A 114 3.60 -9.85 8.55
N GLN A 115 2.91 -11.00 8.59
CA GLN A 115 2.25 -11.51 7.39
C GLN A 115 1.24 -10.46 6.90
N ILE A 116 1.35 -10.06 5.63
CA ILE A 116 0.54 -8.99 5.05
C ILE A 116 -0.77 -9.58 4.54
N GLU A 117 -1.84 -9.28 5.26
CA GLU A 117 -3.21 -9.60 4.88
C GLU A 117 -4.01 -8.31 4.87
N VAL A 118 -4.51 -7.94 3.71
CA VAL A 118 -5.18 -6.65 3.50
C VAL A 118 -6.44 -6.83 2.68
N VAL A 119 -7.30 -5.82 2.67
CA VAL A 119 -8.44 -5.72 1.76
C VAL A 119 -8.63 -4.26 1.36
N PRO A 120 -8.91 -3.97 0.08
CA PRO A 120 -9.32 -2.65 -0.34
C PRO A 120 -10.57 -2.16 0.41
N THR A 121 -10.58 -0.89 0.77
CA THR A 121 -11.68 -0.25 1.50
C THR A 121 -12.57 0.61 0.62
N ALA A 122 -11.99 1.28 -0.39
CA ALA A 122 -12.71 2.15 -1.32
C ALA A 122 -11.87 2.46 -2.56
N VAL A 123 -12.52 2.94 -3.62
CA VAL A 123 -11.87 3.69 -4.69
C VAL A 123 -12.31 5.15 -4.60
N VAL A 124 -11.37 6.08 -4.54
CA VAL A 124 -11.65 7.51 -4.30
C VAL A 124 -10.94 8.39 -5.31
N ALA A 125 -11.46 9.60 -5.53
CA ALA A 125 -10.70 10.70 -6.13
C ALA A 125 -10.03 11.50 -5.00
N ASN A 126 -8.73 11.75 -5.13
CA ASN A 126 -8.01 12.56 -4.15
C ASN A 126 -8.31 14.07 -4.31
N GLY A 127 -7.69 14.90 -3.47
CA GLY A 127 -7.93 16.35 -3.45
C GLY A 127 -7.23 17.16 -4.55
N ASP A 128 -6.47 16.53 -5.45
CA ASP A 128 -5.79 17.24 -6.53
C ASP A 128 -6.75 17.69 -7.62
N VAL A 129 -6.31 18.66 -8.43
CA VAL A 129 -7.09 19.17 -9.57
C VAL A 129 -6.23 19.17 -10.83
N PRO A 130 -6.56 18.36 -11.85
CA PRO A 130 -7.46 17.21 -11.79
C PRO A 130 -6.97 16.13 -10.80
N PRO A 131 -7.87 15.31 -10.22
CA PRO A 131 -7.55 14.36 -9.15
C PRO A 131 -6.75 13.15 -9.64
N GLU A 132 -6.06 12.48 -8.72
CA GLU A 132 -5.69 11.07 -8.90
C GLU A 132 -6.84 10.17 -8.42
N LEU A 133 -7.01 9.02 -9.07
CA LEU A 133 -7.89 7.97 -8.54
C LEU A 133 -7.05 6.98 -7.75
N GLU A 134 -7.52 6.59 -6.57
CA GLU A 134 -6.77 5.81 -5.61
C GLU A 134 -7.63 4.64 -5.11
N ILE A 135 -7.05 3.44 -5.03
CA ILE A 135 -7.62 2.34 -4.24
C ILE A 135 -7.05 2.41 -2.83
N ARG A 136 -7.92 2.41 -1.83
CA ARG A 136 -7.61 2.65 -0.41
C ARG A 136 -7.48 1.36 0.37
N PHE A 137 -6.62 1.37 1.38
CA PHE A 137 -6.43 0.30 2.36
C PHE A 137 -6.49 0.89 3.76
N ASP A 138 -7.60 1.56 4.06
CA ASP A 138 -7.77 2.24 5.34
C ASP A 138 -7.92 1.21 6.48
N MET A 139 -7.47 1.60 7.67
CA MET A 139 -7.77 0.85 8.90
C MET A 139 -9.19 1.19 9.36
N ASP A 140 -9.98 0.19 9.68
CA ASP A 140 -11.43 0.27 9.91
C ASP A 140 -11.84 0.95 11.22
N TYR A 141 -10.99 0.93 12.25
CA TYR A 141 -11.25 1.68 13.49
C TYR A 141 -10.00 2.18 14.21
N GLU A 142 -10.21 3.18 15.06
CA GLU A 142 -9.19 3.71 15.96
C GLU A 142 -8.96 2.76 17.14
N VAL A 143 -7.69 2.48 17.44
CA VAL A 143 -7.29 1.60 18.55
C VAL A 143 -7.57 2.33 19.86
N GLY A 144 -8.54 1.82 20.65
CA GLY A 144 -8.99 2.40 21.91
C GLY A 144 -7.95 2.37 23.03
N SER A 145 -8.40 2.26 24.28
CA SER A 145 -7.48 2.09 25.40
C SER A 145 -6.71 0.77 25.33
N GLU A 146 -5.57 0.70 26.02
CA GLU A 146 -4.76 -0.53 26.07
C GLU A 146 -5.57 -1.68 26.64
N GLU A 147 -6.31 -1.44 27.71
CA GLU A 147 -7.16 -2.46 28.33
C GLU A 147 -8.22 -2.99 27.36
N GLU A 148 -8.89 -2.11 26.60
CA GLU A 148 -9.86 -2.51 25.58
C GLU A 148 -9.22 -3.30 24.44
N PHE A 149 -8.03 -2.91 23.97
CA PHE A 149 -7.34 -3.61 22.90
C PHE A 149 -6.83 -4.99 23.32
N MET A 150 -6.35 -5.09 24.57
CA MET A 150 -5.80 -6.32 25.16
C MET A 150 -6.89 -7.34 25.54
N HIS A 151 -8.07 -6.85 25.94
CA HIS A 151 -9.21 -7.69 26.36
C HIS A 151 -10.38 -7.69 25.38
N CYS A 152 -10.15 -7.20 24.15
CA CYS A 152 -11.17 -7.22 23.11
C CYS A 152 -11.65 -8.66 22.91
N LYS A 153 -12.96 -8.87 23.03
CA LYS A 153 -13.58 -10.19 22.82
C LYS A 153 -13.52 -10.62 21.35
N ASP A 154 -13.34 -9.68 20.44
CA ASP A 154 -12.98 -9.98 19.06
C ASP A 154 -11.52 -10.45 19.03
N GLU A 155 -11.32 -11.72 18.67
CA GLU A 155 -10.00 -12.28 18.40
C GLU A 155 -9.28 -11.57 17.24
N ASN A 156 -10.03 -10.75 16.48
CA ASN A 156 -9.55 -10.07 15.30
C ASN A 156 -8.87 -8.74 15.63
N LEU A 157 -7.85 -8.41 14.85
CA LEU A 157 -7.20 -7.10 14.83
C LEU A 157 -7.97 -6.17 13.87
N PRO A 158 -7.77 -4.84 13.96
CA PRO A 158 -8.37 -3.92 12.99
C PRO A 158 -8.04 -4.33 11.55
N VAL A 159 -8.98 -4.21 10.63
CA VAL A 159 -8.71 -4.48 9.20
C VAL A 159 -7.55 -3.61 8.74
N ASN A 160 -6.64 -4.19 7.94
CA ASN A 160 -5.44 -3.51 7.41
C ASN A 160 -4.47 -2.95 8.47
N TRP A 161 -4.56 -3.36 9.74
CA TRP A 161 -3.70 -2.87 10.83
C TRP A 161 -2.20 -2.96 10.52
N GLN A 162 -1.79 -3.97 9.74
CA GLN A 162 -0.40 -4.23 9.36
C GLN A 162 0.25 -3.01 8.70
N LEU A 163 -0.52 -2.24 7.92
CA LEU A 163 0.00 -1.08 7.20
C LEU A 163 0.39 0.04 8.16
N ARG A 164 -0.51 0.38 9.09
CA ARG A 164 -0.24 1.36 10.16
C ARG A 164 0.89 0.88 11.07
N PHE A 165 0.90 -0.40 11.44
CA PHE A 165 1.92 -1.00 12.27
C PHE A 165 3.32 -0.88 11.65
N LEU A 166 3.45 -1.23 10.36
CA LEU A 166 4.71 -1.08 9.62
C LEU A 166 5.11 0.38 9.46
N HIS A 167 4.19 1.23 8.99
CA HIS A 167 4.43 2.66 8.86
C HIS A 167 4.97 3.25 10.16
N ASN A 168 4.32 2.95 11.30
CA ASN A 168 4.70 3.53 12.58
C ASN A 168 6.05 3.02 13.08
N GLN A 169 6.36 1.73 12.94
CA GLN A 169 7.69 1.21 13.25
C GLN A 169 8.78 1.90 12.42
N LEU A 170 8.56 2.04 11.12
CA LEU A 170 9.53 2.66 10.20
C LEU A 170 9.73 4.14 10.53
N PHE A 171 8.65 4.88 10.78
CA PHE A 171 8.72 6.30 11.16
C PHE A 171 9.30 6.53 12.56
N HIS A 172 9.19 5.57 13.48
CA HIS A 172 9.93 5.67 14.74
C HIS A 172 11.42 5.37 14.58
N LYS A 173 11.75 4.36 13.77
CA LYS A 173 13.12 3.90 13.56
C LYS A 173 13.95 4.88 12.73
N PHE A 174 13.40 5.38 11.63
CA PHE A 174 14.13 6.17 10.66
C PHE A 174 13.71 7.64 10.70
N GLN A 175 14.64 8.50 11.08
CA GLN A 175 14.45 9.95 11.10
C GLN A 175 15.45 10.59 10.14
N PHE A 176 14.95 11.09 9.01
CA PHE A 176 15.71 11.79 7.99
C PHE A 176 14.83 12.86 7.33
N PRO A 177 15.41 13.95 6.80
CA PRO A 177 14.64 15.09 6.27
C PRO A 177 13.63 14.74 5.19
N SER A 178 13.99 13.83 4.27
CA SER A 178 13.15 13.52 3.11
C SER A 178 12.12 12.41 3.36
N ARG A 179 11.95 11.95 4.61
CA ARG A 179 10.99 10.89 4.91
C ARG A 179 9.56 11.38 4.75
N PHE A 180 8.72 10.60 4.09
CA PHE A 180 7.34 10.99 3.80
C PHE A 180 6.44 9.76 3.63
N CYS A 181 5.14 9.90 3.83
CA CYS A 181 4.12 8.92 3.44
C CYS A 181 2.99 9.70 2.77
N PRO A 182 2.48 9.28 1.60
CA PRO A 182 1.56 10.08 0.79
C PRO A 182 0.10 10.08 1.31
N GLY A 183 -0.14 10.37 2.59
CA GLY A 183 -1.48 10.25 3.15
C GLY A 183 -1.78 8.83 3.60
N ALA A 184 -3.08 8.54 3.74
CA ALA A 184 -3.48 7.19 4.09
C ALA A 184 -3.16 6.19 2.96
N HIS A 185 -2.96 4.95 3.37
CA HIS A 185 -2.43 3.89 2.52
C HIS A 185 -3.31 3.64 1.30
N HIS A 186 -2.71 3.75 0.13
CA HIS A 186 -3.39 3.61 -1.14
C HIS A 186 -2.44 3.14 -2.24
N SER A 187 -3.01 2.70 -3.36
CA SER A 187 -2.31 2.61 -4.65
C SER A 187 -2.98 3.56 -5.62
N THR A 188 -2.19 4.42 -6.28
CA THR A 188 -2.71 5.24 -7.38
C THR A 188 -3.12 4.34 -8.55
N ILE A 189 -4.35 4.48 -9.02
CA ILE A 189 -4.93 3.76 -10.16
C ILE A 189 -4.59 4.49 -11.46
N LEU A 190 -4.80 5.81 -11.47
CA LEU A 190 -4.50 6.70 -12.59
C LEU A 190 -4.34 8.14 -12.08
N ARG A 191 -3.72 9.02 -12.87
CA ARG A 191 -3.52 10.44 -12.53
C ARG A 191 -4.27 11.38 -13.45
N LYS A 192 -4.59 12.56 -12.91
CA LYS A 192 -5.22 13.67 -13.63
C LYS A 192 -6.55 13.24 -14.29
N ALA A 193 -7.37 12.54 -13.53
CA ALA A 193 -8.65 12.01 -13.97
C ALA A 193 -9.62 13.14 -14.32
N ASP A 194 -10.17 13.08 -15.52
CA ASP A 194 -11.36 13.82 -15.88
C ASP A 194 -12.39 12.86 -16.47
N PHE A 195 -13.66 13.10 -16.15
CA PHE A 195 -14.76 12.21 -16.52
C PHE A 195 -15.59 12.82 -17.63
N ARG A 196 -16.17 11.98 -18.49
CA ARG A 196 -17.00 12.46 -19.62
C ARG A 196 -18.18 13.32 -19.18
N SER A 197 -18.72 13.02 -18.00
CA SER A 197 -19.69 13.86 -17.29
C SER A 197 -19.78 13.43 -15.83
N LEU A 198 -20.48 14.21 -15.00
CA LEU A 198 -20.78 13.83 -13.61
C LEU A 198 -21.49 12.46 -13.53
N LYS A 199 -22.41 12.17 -14.47
CA LYS A 199 -23.09 10.86 -14.51
C LYS A 199 -22.11 9.70 -14.76
N HIS A 200 -21.12 9.89 -15.63
CA HIS A 200 -20.10 8.86 -15.88
C HIS A 200 -19.17 8.69 -14.67
N ARG A 201 -18.83 9.78 -13.99
CA ARG A 201 -18.08 9.74 -12.74
C ARG A 201 -18.82 8.91 -11.69
N ASP A 202 -20.09 9.23 -11.45
CA ASP A 202 -20.88 8.55 -10.42
C ASP A 202 -21.09 7.07 -10.78
N ALA A 203 -21.31 6.74 -12.05
CA ALA A 203 -21.40 5.37 -12.54
C ALA A 203 -20.08 4.58 -12.38
N TYR A 204 -18.94 5.23 -12.64
CA TYR A 204 -17.62 4.63 -12.43
C TYR A 204 -17.38 4.28 -10.95
N PHE A 205 -17.66 5.20 -10.04
CA PHE A 205 -17.49 4.94 -8.61
C PHE A 205 -18.46 3.87 -8.12
N GLN A 206 -19.73 3.88 -8.59
CA GLN A 206 -20.67 2.81 -8.27
C GLN A 206 -20.18 1.43 -8.73
N LYS A 207 -19.59 1.33 -9.94
CA LYS A 207 -18.95 0.11 -10.43
C LYS A 207 -17.81 -0.32 -9.50
N CYS A 208 -16.94 0.61 -9.11
CA CYS A 208 -15.82 0.31 -8.22
C CYS A 208 -16.28 -0.15 -6.83
N ASP A 209 -17.32 0.47 -6.27
CA ASP A 209 -17.88 0.12 -4.97
C ASP A 209 -18.45 -1.30 -4.96
N GLN A 210 -19.07 -1.74 -6.07
CA GLN A 210 -19.55 -3.12 -6.21
C GLN A 210 -18.38 -4.12 -6.16
N VAL A 211 -17.30 -3.83 -6.87
CA VAL A 211 -16.09 -4.69 -6.87
C VAL A 211 -15.43 -4.72 -5.50
N VAL A 212 -15.19 -3.55 -4.89
CA VAL A 212 -14.60 -3.45 -3.55
C VAL A 212 -15.46 -4.18 -2.52
N SER A 213 -16.79 -4.05 -2.61
CA SER A 213 -17.72 -4.78 -1.74
C SER A 213 -17.58 -6.30 -1.89
N GLN A 214 -17.42 -6.81 -3.12
CA GLN A 214 -17.16 -8.24 -3.38
C GLN A 214 -15.81 -8.71 -2.83
N TRP A 215 -14.77 -7.88 -2.85
CA TRP A 215 -13.50 -8.20 -2.20
C TRP A 215 -13.65 -8.20 -0.67
N ARG A 216 -14.42 -7.26 -0.11
CA ARG A 216 -14.70 -7.20 1.34
C ARG A 216 -15.47 -8.41 1.85
N THR A 217 -16.38 -9.00 1.08
CA THR A 217 -17.09 -10.23 1.51
C THR A 217 -16.16 -11.44 1.66
N LYS A 218 -15.01 -11.44 0.96
CA LYS A 218 -13.97 -12.46 1.11
C LYS A 218 -13.07 -12.22 2.34
N GLY A 219 -13.18 -11.06 2.98
CA GLY A 219 -12.32 -10.65 4.08
C GLY A 219 -10.90 -10.28 3.64
N VAL A 220 -10.00 -10.07 4.60
CA VAL A 220 -8.58 -9.82 4.33
C VAL A 220 -7.97 -10.98 3.55
N GLN A 221 -7.17 -10.65 2.56
CA GLN A 221 -6.48 -11.63 1.72
C GLN A 221 -4.98 -11.47 1.87
N PRO A 222 -4.21 -12.58 1.94
CA PRO A 222 -2.77 -12.49 1.96
C PRO A 222 -2.27 -12.03 0.58
N LEU A 223 -1.31 -11.11 0.56
CA LEU A 223 -0.63 -10.72 -0.67
C LEU A 223 0.45 -11.76 -1.01
N VAL A 224 0.00 -12.92 -1.52
CA VAL A 224 0.90 -14.00 -1.94
C VAL A 224 1.29 -13.86 -3.40
N TRP A 225 2.58 -14.01 -3.66
CA TRP A 225 3.11 -14.14 -5.00
C TRP A 225 2.77 -15.52 -5.60
N ASP A 226 2.51 -15.58 -6.91
CA ASP A 226 2.32 -16.83 -7.64
C ASP A 226 3.61 -17.29 -8.34
N PRO A 227 4.25 -18.38 -7.87
CA PRO A 227 5.46 -18.92 -8.50
C PRO A 227 5.27 -19.40 -9.94
N ALA A 228 4.03 -19.61 -10.40
CA ALA A 228 3.75 -20.06 -11.76
C ALA A 228 3.79 -18.92 -12.79
N ASN A 229 3.62 -17.66 -12.35
CA ASN A 229 3.61 -16.46 -13.20
C ASN A 229 4.91 -15.64 -13.05
N ASP A 230 6.00 -16.36 -12.81
CA ASP A 230 7.30 -15.84 -12.41
C ASP A 230 7.99 -15.02 -13.51
N THR A 231 8.54 -13.87 -13.10
CA THR A 231 9.50 -13.14 -13.92
C THR A 231 10.89 -13.43 -13.35
N PRO A 232 11.87 -13.90 -14.15
CA PRO A 232 13.17 -14.44 -13.70
C PRO A 232 14.04 -13.61 -12.71
N GLY A 233 13.64 -12.38 -12.39
CA GLY A 233 14.29 -11.51 -11.40
C GLY A 233 13.70 -11.55 -9.99
N ILE A 234 12.40 -11.87 -9.80
CA ILE A 234 11.73 -11.79 -8.49
C ILE A 234 11.95 -13.08 -7.69
N GLN A 235 11.95 -14.25 -8.32
CA GLN A 235 12.39 -15.49 -7.67
C GLN A 235 13.77 -15.33 -7.00
N ARG A 236 14.70 -14.58 -7.60
CA ARG A 236 16.01 -14.32 -6.95
C ARG A 236 15.94 -13.45 -5.70
N LEU A 237 14.91 -12.62 -5.56
CA LEU A 237 14.75 -11.69 -4.43
C LEU A 237 13.84 -12.27 -3.34
N ALA A 238 12.72 -12.90 -3.71
CA ALA A 238 11.79 -13.55 -2.80
C ALA A 238 12.34 -14.90 -2.28
N CYS A 239 13.16 -15.59 -3.06
CA CYS A 239 13.86 -16.80 -2.63
C CYS A 239 15.19 -16.50 -1.94
N GLN A 240 15.37 -15.32 -1.34
CA GLN A 240 16.55 -15.03 -0.51
C GLN A 240 16.54 -15.92 0.74
N HIS A 241 17.14 -17.10 0.55
CA HIS A 241 17.87 -17.94 1.48
C HIS A 241 17.72 -17.56 2.97
N HIS A 242 16.77 -18.19 3.67
CA HIS A 242 17.03 -18.48 5.08
C HIS A 242 18.05 -19.62 5.10
N GLN A 243 19.30 -19.32 5.47
CA GLN A 243 20.39 -20.31 5.55
C GLN A 243 20.67 -21.09 4.24
N GLY A 244 20.42 -20.50 3.07
CA GLY A 244 20.74 -21.13 1.78
C GLY A 244 19.61 -21.97 1.17
N GLN A 245 18.41 -22.01 1.75
CA GLN A 245 17.25 -22.74 1.18
C GLN A 245 16.15 -21.81 0.67
N VAL A 246 15.53 -22.19 -0.45
CA VAL A 246 14.33 -21.55 -1.01
C VAL A 246 13.14 -21.89 -0.13
N ILE A 247 12.53 -20.90 0.51
CA ILE A 247 11.31 -21.08 1.30
C ILE A 247 10.10 -20.96 0.37
N ASN A 248 9.40 -22.06 0.15
CA ASN A 248 8.12 -22.11 -0.58
C ASN A 248 6.90 -22.02 0.34
N ASP A 249 7.09 -21.58 1.58
CA ASP A 249 6.01 -21.44 2.56
C ASP A 249 5.18 -20.16 2.26
N PRO A 250 3.86 -20.28 1.99
CA PRO A 250 2.98 -19.13 1.74
C PRO A 250 3.00 -18.06 2.83
N THR A 251 3.29 -18.44 4.08
CA THR A 251 3.41 -17.50 5.20
C THR A 251 4.57 -16.52 5.05
N HIS A 252 5.55 -16.84 4.19
CA HIS A 252 6.73 -16.02 3.91
C HIS A 252 6.68 -15.32 2.54
N GLN A 253 5.62 -15.55 1.74
CA GLN A 253 5.49 -15.01 0.39
C GLN A 253 4.99 -13.55 0.35
N SER A 254 4.32 -13.10 1.41
CA SER A 254 3.98 -11.68 1.59
C SER A 254 5.20 -10.89 2.11
N GLY A 255 5.06 -9.60 2.39
CA GLY A 255 6.10 -8.84 3.07
C GLY A 255 6.30 -7.43 2.52
N LEU A 256 7.46 -6.86 2.82
CA LEU A 256 7.82 -5.50 2.43
C LEU A 256 8.82 -5.53 1.27
N TYR A 257 8.67 -4.63 0.31
CA TYR A 257 9.57 -4.51 -0.84
C TYR A 257 10.29 -3.17 -0.82
N LEU A 258 11.57 -3.19 -1.21
CA LEU A 258 12.36 -1.97 -1.46
C LEU A 258 12.32 -1.61 -2.95
N PHE A 259 11.68 -0.49 -3.24
CA PHE A 259 11.56 0.10 -4.56
C PHE A 259 12.63 1.16 -4.78
N THR A 260 13.36 1.10 -5.90
CA THR A 260 14.22 2.21 -6.34
C THR A 260 13.45 3.26 -7.15
N ASP A 261 12.35 2.82 -7.74
CA ASP A 261 11.35 3.60 -8.47
C ASP A 261 10.03 2.79 -8.46
N ARG A 262 8.99 3.27 -9.15
CA ARG A 262 7.64 2.67 -9.13
C ARG A 262 7.54 1.24 -9.67
N THR A 263 8.53 0.77 -10.43
CA THR A 263 8.48 -0.54 -11.10
C THR A 263 9.62 -1.46 -10.69
N ARG A 264 10.72 -0.90 -10.20
CA ARG A 264 11.94 -1.65 -9.89
C ARG A 264 12.04 -1.97 -8.41
N ILE A 265 11.73 -3.23 -8.09
CA ILE A 265 11.99 -3.85 -6.79
C ILE A 265 13.44 -4.34 -6.74
N THR A 266 14.11 -4.09 -5.62
CA THR A 266 15.50 -4.52 -5.41
C THR A 266 15.68 -5.48 -4.24
N HIS A 267 14.76 -5.49 -3.28
CA HIS A 267 14.79 -6.38 -2.12
C HIS A 267 13.37 -6.74 -1.73
N HIS A 268 13.22 -7.94 -1.19
CA HIS A 268 12.04 -8.40 -0.48
C HIS A 268 12.46 -8.70 0.97
N PHE A 269 11.61 -8.32 1.91
CA PHE A 269 11.77 -8.59 3.33
C PHE A 269 10.57 -9.41 3.77
N ALA A 270 10.80 -10.71 3.94
CA ALA A 270 9.78 -11.66 4.38
C ALA A 270 9.29 -11.33 5.80
N PRO A 271 8.06 -11.75 6.15
CA PRO A 271 7.54 -11.66 7.50
C PRO A 271 8.47 -12.29 8.54
N ASN A 272 8.72 -11.58 9.63
CA ASN A 272 9.47 -12.05 10.80
C ASN A 272 8.64 -11.94 12.10
N PHE A 273 7.42 -11.44 12.02
CA PHE A 273 6.45 -11.34 13.09
C PHE A 273 5.20 -12.12 12.69
N LEU A 274 5.22 -13.43 12.91
CA LEU A 274 4.22 -14.36 12.37
C LEU A 274 3.00 -14.50 13.30
N PRO A 275 1.83 -14.98 12.81
CA PRO A 275 0.71 -15.38 13.67
C PRO A 275 1.05 -16.56 14.61
N PRO A 276 0.21 -16.88 15.61
CA PRO A 276 -1.00 -16.16 15.99
C PRO A 276 -0.67 -14.82 16.65
N TYR A 277 -1.48 -13.78 16.42
CA TYR A 277 -1.27 -12.43 16.97
C TYR A 277 -2.08 -12.14 18.24
N ASN A 278 -2.88 -13.10 18.70
CA ASN A 278 -3.77 -12.97 19.86
C ASN A 278 -3.08 -13.24 21.21
N THR A 279 -1.79 -13.58 21.24
CA THR A 279 -1.03 -13.69 22.49
C THR A 279 -0.88 -12.32 23.16
N PRO A 280 -0.91 -12.23 24.50
CA PRO A 280 -0.72 -10.97 25.21
C PRO A 280 0.53 -10.20 24.79
N GLU A 281 1.66 -10.89 24.60
CA GLU A 281 2.93 -10.27 24.24
C GLU A 281 2.83 -9.58 22.87
N LYS A 282 2.30 -10.26 21.86
CA LYS A 282 2.12 -9.69 20.51
C LYS A 282 1.05 -8.59 20.49
N ARG A 283 -0.07 -8.76 21.19
CA ARG A 283 -1.09 -7.71 21.31
C ARG A 283 -0.50 -6.44 21.91
N GLN A 284 0.35 -6.55 22.93
CA GLN A 284 1.02 -5.40 23.53
C GLN A 284 1.98 -4.72 22.53
N ILE A 285 2.76 -5.50 21.78
CA ILE A 285 3.65 -4.98 20.73
C ILE A 285 2.84 -4.24 19.65
N ILE A 286 1.75 -4.82 19.17
CA ILE A 286 0.89 -4.21 18.16
C ILE A 286 0.27 -2.93 18.69
N TYR A 287 -0.31 -2.97 19.89
CA TYR A 287 -0.92 -1.80 20.55
C TYR A 287 0.06 -0.65 20.68
N LYS A 288 1.30 -0.92 21.10
CA LYS A 288 2.36 0.07 21.26
C LYS A 288 2.53 0.94 20.01
N PHE A 289 2.39 0.35 18.82
CA PHE A 289 2.52 1.08 17.56
C PHE A 289 1.18 1.56 17.00
N LEU A 290 0.03 0.95 17.33
CA LEU A 290 -1.26 1.41 16.80
C LEU A 290 -1.94 2.50 17.63
N LYS A 291 -1.54 2.70 18.89
CA LYS A 291 -2.11 3.73 19.79
C LYS A 291 -1.83 5.17 19.36
N GLU A 292 -0.98 5.37 18.37
CA GLU A 292 -0.64 6.67 17.81
C GLU A 292 -0.62 6.62 16.29
N GLN A 293 -0.76 7.79 15.68
CA GLN A 293 -0.68 7.97 14.24
C GLN A 293 0.18 9.19 13.91
N TRP A 294 0.86 9.13 12.78
CA TRP A 294 1.58 10.27 12.27
C TRP A 294 0.58 11.26 11.66
N ASN A 295 0.63 12.51 12.11
CA ASN A 295 -0.13 13.59 11.50
C ASN A 295 0.74 14.29 10.46
N GLU A 296 0.37 14.17 9.20
CA GLU A 296 1.13 14.72 8.07
C GLU A 296 1.05 16.24 7.95
N THR A 297 0.02 16.86 8.53
CA THR A 297 -0.12 18.31 8.55
C THR A 297 0.77 18.94 9.61
N THR A 298 0.82 18.37 10.81
CA THR A 298 1.63 18.88 11.92
C THR A 298 3.02 18.26 11.99
N LEU A 299 3.28 17.24 11.19
CA LEU A 299 4.52 16.45 11.17
C LEU A 299 4.90 15.94 12.57
N SER A 300 3.92 15.38 13.28
CA SER A 300 4.10 14.91 14.66
C SER A 300 3.24 13.69 14.97
N TRP A 301 3.65 12.94 15.99
CA TRP A 301 2.87 11.84 16.54
C TRP A 301 1.67 12.36 17.32
N GLN A 302 0.51 11.77 17.09
CA GLN A 302 -0.72 12.07 17.81
C GLN A 302 -1.33 10.78 18.35
N PRO A 303 -1.84 10.76 19.60
CA PRO A 303 -2.63 9.65 20.09
C PRO A 303 -3.83 9.41 19.17
N VAL A 304 -4.13 8.13 18.93
CA VAL A 304 -5.36 7.71 18.27
C VAL A 304 -6.46 7.81 19.34
N VAL A 305 -7.43 8.71 19.13
CA VAL A 305 -8.41 9.07 20.16
C VAL A 305 -9.67 8.25 19.90
N SER A 306 -9.82 7.13 20.61
CA SER A 306 -10.99 6.22 20.62
C SER A 306 -12.27 6.83 20.05
N LYS A 307 -12.38 6.84 18.72
CA LYS A 307 -13.61 7.15 18.01
C LYS A 307 -13.88 5.96 17.13
N LYS A 308 -14.89 5.19 17.51
CA LYS A 308 -15.47 4.19 16.63
C LYS A 308 -15.87 4.94 15.35
N ARG A 309 -15.15 4.70 14.25
CA ARG A 309 -15.59 5.20 12.95
C ARG A 309 -16.87 4.43 12.67
N GLN A 310 -18.02 5.12 12.67
CA GLN A 310 -19.25 4.54 12.14
C GLN A 310 -19.02 4.37 10.64
N LEU A 311 -18.49 3.22 10.25
CA LEU A 311 -18.59 2.75 8.87
C LEU A 311 -20.03 2.26 8.73
N ASP A 312 -20.80 2.96 7.89
CA ASP A 312 -22.08 2.56 7.32
C ASP A 312 -23.28 2.43 8.28
N GLU A 313 -23.78 3.56 8.81
CA GLU A 313 -25.19 3.67 9.26
C GLU A 313 -25.89 4.98 8.84
N GLN A 314 -25.23 5.93 8.18
CA GLN A 314 -25.84 7.25 7.85
C GLN A 314 -26.43 7.41 6.44
N ASP A 315 -26.34 6.41 5.55
CA ASP A 315 -26.91 6.49 4.19
C ASP A 315 -28.27 5.79 4.02
N ILE A 316 -28.96 5.43 5.10
CA ILE A 316 -30.31 4.82 5.02
C ILE A 316 -31.44 5.85 5.20
N ASP A 317 -31.19 7.02 5.81
CA ASP A 317 -32.27 7.95 6.21
C ASP A 317 -32.37 9.27 5.44
N ASN A 318 -31.67 9.44 4.32
CA ASN A 318 -31.94 10.54 3.38
C ASN A 318 -32.33 10.00 2.01
N LYS A 319 -33.58 9.50 1.92
CA LYS A 319 -34.33 9.34 0.68
C LYS A 319 -35.39 10.43 0.53
#